data_AF-A0AB32XCM7-F1
#
_entry.id   AF-A0AB32XCM7-F1
#
_cell.length_a   1.000
_cell.length_b   1.000
_cell.length_c   1.000
_cell.angle_alpha   90.00
_cell.angle_beta   90.00
_cell.angle_gamma   90.00
#
_symmetry.space_group_name_H-M   'P 1'
#
loop_
_entity.id
_entity.type
_entity.pdbx_description
1 polymer ?
#
loop_
_entity_poly.entity_id
_entity_poly.type
_entity_poly.pdbx_seq_one_letter_code
_entity_poly.pdbx_strand_id
1 'polypeptide(L)'
;MQVIKIIVPIVILACLGLLGIFIFLYIRKTNLNKYIKFLDDSTKNIKNDLTGRNATIQRFITLSNTQETYKAALNQLKSLDNKLKKIIVDLNDKYNALRKAAKAYKLKEAKKLYLEILPKYEECISMHKQFDEKTKNLNKHWNVIEIVTNESFRILRKIEEHLEKNKYCLNHSYDYLTNELKQLSNTTIEWEENKLIHKIDSISNALNQHEKRINIFARKVDHFVNIEWSLFNHLPEILSKLSFETKDKLAIKQLIDERENLATEWLKLPYQDVQERIKKIYADYYTLNKKTALNAEFQDFINNELENIGKMINELDQKLSYISIDLDDFDSNFVTKISQELLQLRNQYDSFNKANKANGNVSLMEMQTLLHGIMELIKKCNDKIEIFNLDTYQKNYNAYYLKILETWSLKIQFVQSTVLEQSLELENDIKLLIVSLLKVKKDFEQSKKINFKSKNWNHFYNIFTKLFKMTFKAYLYKKMTEELMLKSMHYRFNNPDFNELLISVNKHMRAKKFDEAFSLLATCMKKGKKYVQ
;
A
#
# COMPACT_ATOMS: atom_id res chain seq x y z
N MET A 1 -65.65 41.87 -75.23
CA MET A 1 -65.69 41.29 -73.88
C MET A 1 -66.56 40.02 -73.76
N GLN A 2 -67.64 39.87 -74.53
CA GLN A 2 -68.52 38.68 -74.46
C GLN A 2 -67.89 37.38 -74.99
N VAL A 3 -67.08 37.45 -76.06
CA VAL A 3 -66.41 36.27 -76.66
C VAL A 3 -65.44 35.61 -75.67
N ILE A 4 -64.73 36.40 -74.87
CA ILE A 4 -63.78 35.91 -73.85
C ILE A 4 -64.52 35.16 -72.72
N LYS A 5 -65.71 35.61 -72.33
CA LYS A 5 -66.51 34.95 -71.27
C LYS A 5 -67.02 33.55 -71.67
N ILE A 6 -67.14 33.26 -72.98
CA ILE A 6 -67.60 31.96 -73.50
C ILE A 6 -66.41 31.04 -73.77
N ILE A 7 -65.29 31.57 -74.29
CA ILE A 7 -64.10 30.78 -74.64
C ILE A 7 -63.37 30.28 -73.39
N VAL A 8 -63.21 31.11 -72.35
CA VAL A 8 -62.44 30.74 -71.15
C VAL A 8 -62.98 29.48 -70.44
N PRO A 9 -64.31 29.33 -70.18
CA PRO A 9 -64.86 28.10 -69.61
C PRO A 9 -64.64 26.87 -70.48
N ILE A 10 -64.73 27.00 -71.81
CA ILE A 10 -64.50 25.90 -72.75
C ILE A 10 -63.04 25.46 -72.71
N VAL A 11 -62.10 26.40 -72.66
CA VAL A 11 -60.66 26.12 -72.53
C VAL A 11 -60.37 25.46 -71.17
N ILE A 12 -60.98 25.93 -70.08
CA ILE A 12 -60.83 25.31 -68.75
C ILE A 12 -61.40 23.88 -68.74
N LEU A 13 -62.57 23.64 -69.34
CA LEU A 13 -63.15 22.30 -69.51
C LEU A 13 -62.25 21.39 -70.36
N ALA A 14 -61.66 21.91 -71.44
CA ALA A 14 -60.71 21.17 -72.26
C ALA A 14 -59.42 20.84 -71.50
N CYS A 15 -58.89 21.78 -70.71
CA CYS A 15 -57.73 21.57 -69.84
C CYS A 15 -58.02 20.57 -68.72
N LEU A 16 -59.21 20.60 -68.10
CA LEU A 16 -59.65 19.62 -67.09
C LEU A 16 -59.83 18.23 -67.71
N GLY A 17 -60.39 18.16 -68.93
CA GLY A 17 -60.48 16.91 -69.70
C GLY A 17 -59.11 16.32 -70.03
N LEU A 18 -58.17 17.17 -70.48
CA LEU A 18 -56.77 16.77 -70.71
C LEU A 18 -56.08 16.32 -69.42
N LEU A 19 -56.26 17.04 -68.30
CA LEU A 19 -55.77 16.64 -66.98
C LEU A 19 -56.32 15.26 -66.57
N GLY A 20 -57.60 15.00 -66.78
CA GLY A 20 -58.21 13.68 -66.54
C GLY A 20 -57.56 12.57 -67.37
N ILE A 21 -57.28 12.83 -68.65
CA ILE A 21 -56.56 11.90 -69.54
C ILE A 21 -55.12 11.67 -69.06
N PHE A 22 -54.40 12.72 -68.67
CA PHE A 22 -53.05 12.61 -68.12
C PHE A 22 -53.00 11.81 -66.82
N ILE A 23 -53.92 12.06 -65.89
CA ILE A 23 -54.05 11.31 -64.64
C ILE A 23 -54.36 9.84 -64.94
N PHE A 24 -55.26 9.56 -65.87
CA PHE A 24 -55.57 8.18 -66.28
C PHE A 24 -54.36 7.46 -66.90
N LEU A 25 -53.62 8.11 -67.79
CA LEU A 25 -52.40 7.57 -68.38
C LEU A 25 -51.29 7.35 -67.34
N TYR A 26 -51.16 8.27 -66.37
CA TYR A 26 -50.23 8.14 -65.26
C TYR A 26 -50.58 6.95 -64.36
N ILE A 27 -51.84 6.82 -63.92
CA ILE A 27 -52.31 5.68 -63.12
C ILE A 27 -52.10 4.36 -63.89
N ARG A 28 -52.41 4.35 -65.20
CA ARG A 28 -52.19 3.18 -66.07
C ARG A 28 -50.72 2.79 -66.11
N LYS A 29 -49.81 3.75 -66.29
CA LYS A 29 -48.35 3.51 -66.30
C LYS A 29 -47.85 3.01 -64.94
N THR A 30 -48.29 3.61 -63.84
CA THR A 30 -47.92 3.21 -62.48
C THR A 30 -48.35 1.77 -62.17
N ASN A 31 -49.57 1.38 -62.52
CA ASN A 31 -50.05 0.01 -62.34
C ASN A 31 -49.27 -1.01 -63.18
N LEU A 32 -48.95 -0.68 -64.44
CA LEU A 32 -48.12 -1.55 -65.28
C LEU A 32 -46.69 -1.71 -64.74
N ASN A 33 -46.09 -0.62 -64.26
CA ASN A 33 -44.77 -0.64 -63.62
C ASN A 33 -44.77 -1.49 -62.35
N LYS A 34 -45.86 -1.47 -61.55
CA LYS A 34 -46.00 -2.34 -60.38
C LYS A 34 -45.94 -3.83 -60.79
N TYR A 35 -46.61 -4.22 -61.87
CA TYR A 35 -46.59 -5.60 -62.36
C TYR A 35 -45.22 -6.02 -62.91
N ILE A 36 -44.52 -5.11 -63.60
CA ILE A 36 -43.15 -5.36 -64.08
C ILE A 36 -42.19 -5.54 -62.90
N LYS A 37 -42.25 -4.64 -61.91
CA LYS A 37 -41.40 -4.73 -60.71
C LYS A 37 -41.61 -6.04 -59.97
N PHE A 38 -42.87 -6.44 -59.76
CA PHE A 38 -43.20 -7.74 -59.17
C PHE A 38 -42.60 -8.91 -59.95
N LEU A 39 -42.67 -8.87 -61.29
CA LEU A 39 -42.09 -9.91 -62.14
C LEU A 39 -40.56 -9.99 -62.01
N ASP A 40 -39.89 -8.84 -62.04
CA ASP A 40 -38.43 -8.78 -61.91
C ASP A 40 -37.96 -9.29 -60.53
N ASP A 41 -38.64 -8.88 -59.44
CA ASP A 41 -38.38 -9.35 -58.08
C ASP A 41 -38.64 -10.87 -57.95
N SER A 42 -39.77 -11.35 -58.48
CA SER A 42 -40.16 -12.77 -58.43
C SER A 42 -39.18 -13.66 -59.19
N THR A 43 -38.72 -13.20 -60.36
CA THR A 43 -37.74 -13.92 -61.19
C THR A 43 -36.38 -14.00 -60.49
N LYS A 44 -35.94 -12.91 -59.85
CA LYS A 44 -34.69 -12.88 -59.09
C LYS A 44 -34.72 -13.85 -57.91
N ASN A 45 -35.82 -13.87 -57.15
CA ASN A 45 -35.99 -14.77 -56.00
C ASN A 45 -35.93 -16.24 -56.43
N ILE A 46 -36.72 -16.64 -57.45
CA ILE A 46 -36.73 -18.01 -57.96
C ILE A 46 -35.33 -18.47 -58.44
N LYS A 47 -34.57 -17.57 -59.08
CA LYS A 47 -33.22 -17.89 -59.56
C LYS A 47 -32.22 -18.13 -58.42
N ASN A 48 -32.24 -17.30 -57.39
CA ASN A 48 -31.34 -17.44 -56.23
C ASN A 48 -31.58 -18.76 -55.50
N ASP A 49 -32.84 -19.12 -55.30
CA ASP A 49 -33.22 -20.32 -54.57
C ASP A 49 -32.88 -21.60 -55.35
N LEU A 50 -32.94 -21.57 -56.69
CA LEU A 50 -32.60 -22.70 -57.55
C LEU A 50 -31.16 -23.18 -57.37
N THR A 51 -30.21 -22.25 -57.25
CA THR A 51 -28.78 -22.59 -57.08
C THR A 51 -28.52 -23.26 -55.73
N GLY A 52 -29.05 -22.70 -54.64
CA GLY A 52 -28.92 -23.27 -53.29
C GLY A 52 -29.62 -24.62 -53.16
N ARG A 53 -30.78 -24.78 -53.81
CA ARG A 53 -31.54 -26.02 -53.84
C ARG A 53 -30.79 -27.16 -54.53
N ASN A 54 -30.23 -26.91 -55.71
CA ASN A 54 -29.46 -27.92 -56.44
C ASN A 54 -28.25 -28.40 -55.63
N ALA A 55 -27.50 -27.48 -55.01
CA ALA A 55 -26.36 -27.83 -54.16
C ALA A 55 -26.80 -28.69 -52.96
N THR A 56 -27.91 -28.33 -52.31
CA THR A 56 -28.46 -29.08 -51.17
C THR A 56 -28.93 -30.48 -51.58
N ILE A 57 -29.61 -30.62 -52.72
CA ILE A 57 -30.02 -31.94 -53.24
C ILE A 57 -28.80 -32.81 -53.52
N GLN A 58 -27.74 -32.26 -54.12
CA GLN A 58 -26.50 -33.00 -54.35
C GLN A 58 -25.86 -33.47 -53.04
N ARG A 59 -25.82 -32.64 -52.00
CA ARG A 59 -25.35 -33.04 -50.65
C ARG A 59 -26.16 -34.23 -50.11
N PHE A 60 -27.49 -34.19 -50.21
CA PHE A 60 -28.35 -35.30 -49.78
C PHE A 60 -28.17 -36.55 -50.66
N ILE A 61 -27.90 -36.41 -51.96
CA ILE A 61 -27.57 -37.55 -52.84
C ILE A 61 -26.32 -38.25 -52.32
N THR A 62 -25.24 -37.50 -52.10
CA THR A 62 -23.97 -38.04 -51.59
C THR A 62 -24.15 -38.73 -50.24
N LEU A 63 -24.86 -38.11 -49.30
CA LEU A 63 -25.10 -38.67 -47.97
C LEU A 63 -26.05 -39.88 -47.97
N SER A 64 -27.02 -39.92 -48.87
CA SER A 64 -27.96 -41.04 -48.95
C SER A 64 -27.32 -42.34 -49.43
N ASN A 65 -26.18 -42.25 -50.12
CA ASN A 65 -25.40 -43.39 -50.57
C ASN A 65 -24.72 -44.11 -49.39
N THR A 66 -24.36 -43.37 -48.35
CA THR A 66 -23.64 -43.88 -47.17
C THR A 66 -24.54 -44.04 -45.95
N GLN A 67 -25.60 -43.25 -45.83
CA GLN A 67 -26.48 -43.20 -44.66
C GLN A 67 -27.96 -43.32 -45.05
N GLU A 68 -28.56 -44.44 -44.66
CA GLU A 68 -29.94 -44.80 -45.02
C GLU A 68 -30.98 -43.80 -44.50
N THR A 69 -30.70 -43.16 -43.36
CA THR A 69 -31.57 -42.13 -42.75
C THR A 69 -31.85 -40.94 -43.67
N TYR A 70 -30.96 -40.63 -44.62
CA TYR A 70 -31.16 -39.53 -45.57
C TYR A 70 -31.89 -39.93 -46.86
N LYS A 71 -32.08 -41.22 -47.14
CA LYS A 71 -32.79 -41.68 -48.35
C LYS A 71 -34.26 -41.21 -48.37
N ALA A 72 -34.94 -41.32 -47.22
CA ALA A 72 -36.33 -40.88 -47.09
C ALA A 72 -36.47 -39.36 -47.29
N ALA A 73 -35.57 -38.57 -46.69
CA ALA A 73 -35.53 -37.13 -46.85
C ALA A 73 -35.20 -36.73 -48.31
N LEU A 74 -34.24 -37.39 -48.95
CA LEU A 74 -33.87 -37.14 -50.35
C LEU A 74 -35.05 -37.37 -51.30
N ASN A 75 -35.81 -38.46 -51.12
CA ASN A 75 -36.97 -38.74 -51.96
C ASN A 75 -38.05 -37.66 -51.81
N GLN A 76 -38.28 -37.17 -50.59
CA GLN A 76 -39.18 -36.04 -50.34
C GLN A 76 -38.67 -34.75 -51.00
N LEU A 77 -37.37 -34.46 -50.91
CA LEU A 77 -36.76 -33.27 -51.53
C LEU A 77 -36.81 -33.32 -53.06
N LYS A 78 -36.55 -34.48 -53.69
CA LYS A 78 -36.72 -34.68 -55.14
C LYS A 78 -38.17 -34.49 -55.58
N SER A 79 -39.13 -34.99 -54.80
CA SER A 79 -40.56 -34.78 -55.07
C SER A 79 -40.94 -33.30 -55.00
N LEU A 80 -40.47 -32.58 -53.97
CA LEU A 80 -40.66 -31.14 -53.84
C LEU A 80 -40.01 -30.36 -54.98
N ASP A 81 -38.76 -30.68 -55.36
CA ASP A 81 -38.06 -30.04 -56.48
C ASP A 81 -38.77 -30.26 -57.82
N ASN A 82 -39.29 -31.47 -58.07
CA ASN A 82 -40.06 -31.76 -59.28
C ASN A 82 -41.38 -30.96 -59.33
N LYS A 83 -42.08 -30.81 -58.20
CA LYS A 83 -43.28 -29.96 -58.11
C LYS A 83 -42.94 -28.49 -58.35
N LEU A 84 -41.87 -28.00 -57.72
CA LEU A 84 -41.37 -26.65 -57.91
C LEU A 84 -40.97 -26.36 -59.36
N LYS A 85 -40.26 -27.28 -60.03
CA LYS A 85 -39.90 -27.16 -61.45
C LYS A 85 -41.15 -27.03 -62.33
N LYS A 86 -42.19 -27.82 -62.08
CA LYS A 86 -43.47 -27.72 -62.82
C LYS A 86 -44.12 -26.36 -62.64
N ILE A 87 -44.19 -25.84 -61.41
CA ILE A 87 -44.75 -24.51 -61.11
C ILE A 87 -43.91 -23.42 -61.77
N ILE A 88 -42.58 -23.50 -61.72
CA ILE A 88 -41.67 -22.52 -62.33
C ILE A 88 -41.81 -22.49 -63.85
N VAL A 89 -41.94 -23.65 -64.51
CA VAL A 89 -42.16 -23.73 -65.96
C VAL A 89 -43.47 -23.05 -66.35
N ASP A 90 -44.57 -23.37 -65.66
CA ASP A 90 -45.87 -22.72 -65.90
C ASP A 90 -45.86 -21.20 -65.62
N LEU A 91 -45.12 -20.77 -64.59
CA LEU A 91 -44.91 -19.36 -64.29
C LEU A 91 -44.11 -18.64 -65.36
N ASN A 92 -43.08 -19.26 -65.95
CA ASN A 92 -42.22 -18.62 -66.95
C ASN A 92 -42.99 -18.21 -68.21
N ASP A 93 -43.90 -19.05 -68.70
CA ASP A 93 -44.75 -18.73 -69.86
C ASP A 93 -45.68 -17.55 -69.55
N LYS A 94 -46.26 -17.54 -68.35
CA LYS A 94 -47.13 -16.46 -67.89
C LYS A 94 -46.36 -15.17 -67.59
N TYR A 95 -45.14 -15.24 -67.06
CA TYR A 95 -44.25 -14.09 -66.88
C TYR A 95 -43.91 -13.45 -68.23
N ASN A 96 -43.57 -14.26 -69.23
CA ASN A 96 -43.30 -13.77 -70.59
C ASN A 96 -44.54 -13.09 -71.19
N ALA A 97 -45.73 -13.67 -71.02
CA ALA A 97 -46.99 -13.07 -71.45
C ALA A 97 -47.29 -11.75 -70.72
N LEU A 98 -47.12 -11.70 -69.40
CA LEU A 98 -47.32 -10.50 -68.58
C LEU A 98 -46.36 -9.37 -69.00
N ARG A 99 -45.09 -9.71 -69.25
CA ARG A 99 -44.08 -8.75 -69.71
C ARG A 99 -44.43 -8.18 -71.09
N LYS A 100 -44.92 -9.00 -72.02
CA LYS A 100 -45.41 -8.56 -73.34
C LYS A 100 -46.65 -7.66 -73.20
N ALA A 101 -47.63 -8.06 -72.41
CA ALA A 101 -48.85 -7.27 -72.17
C ALA A 101 -48.55 -5.91 -71.51
N ALA A 102 -47.62 -5.88 -70.56
CA ALA A 102 -47.20 -4.65 -69.89
C ALA A 102 -46.44 -3.70 -70.82
N LYS A 103 -45.51 -4.22 -71.65
CA LYS A 103 -44.80 -3.43 -72.67
C LYS A 103 -45.73 -2.88 -73.76
N ALA A 104 -46.78 -3.63 -74.12
CA ALA A 104 -47.82 -3.19 -75.06
C ALA A 104 -48.87 -2.25 -74.43
N TYR A 105 -48.63 -1.79 -73.18
CA TYR A 105 -49.54 -0.94 -72.41
C TYR A 105 -50.95 -1.50 -72.17
N LYS A 106 -51.18 -2.81 -72.34
CA LYS A 106 -52.51 -3.45 -72.21
C LYS A 106 -52.85 -3.74 -70.74
N LEU A 107 -53.36 -2.74 -70.02
CA LEU A 107 -53.60 -2.83 -68.56
C LEU A 107 -54.57 -3.94 -68.14
N LYS A 108 -55.69 -4.12 -68.85
CA LYS A 108 -56.69 -5.16 -68.51
C LYS A 108 -56.09 -6.57 -68.63
N GLU A 109 -55.35 -6.81 -69.71
CA GLU A 109 -54.67 -8.08 -69.97
C GLU A 109 -53.55 -8.34 -68.95
N ALA A 110 -52.71 -7.32 -68.66
CA ALA A 110 -51.67 -7.41 -67.66
C ALA A 110 -52.23 -7.65 -66.24
N LYS A 111 -53.33 -6.99 -65.86
CA LYS A 111 -53.99 -7.22 -64.56
C LYS A 111 -54.52 -8.65 -64.45
N LYS A 112 -55.14 -9.18 -65.51
CA LYS A 112 -55.63 -10.56 -65.52
C LYS A 112 -54.48 -11.55 -65.33
N LEU A 113 -53.41 -11.40 -66.12
CA LEU A 113 -52.22 -12.25 -66.01
C LEU A 113 -51.56 -12.14 -64.63
N TYR A 114 -51.45 -10.94 -64.06
CA TYR A 114 -50.93 -10.74 -62.70
C TYR A 114 -51.75 -11.49 -61.65
N LEU A 115 -53.08 -11.40 -61.70
CA LEU A 115 -53.97 -12.12 -60.77
C LEU A 115 -53.90 -13.65 -60.93
N GLU A 116 -53.59 -14.15 -62.13
CA GLU A 116 -53.35 -15.58 -62.36
C GLU A 116 -51.97 -16.06 -61.88
N ILE A 117 -50.97 -15.17 -61.93
CA ILE A 117 -49.58 -15.45 -61.56
C ILE A 117 -49.39 -15.44 -60.04
N LEU A 118 -49.97 -14.45 -59.36
CA LEU A 118 -49.78 -14.22 -57.93
C LEU A 118 -50.01 -15.49 -57.05
N PRO A 119 -51.13 -16.21 -57.16
CA PRO A 119 -51.36 -17.40 -56.32
C PRO A 119 -50.35 -18.53 -56.61
N LYS A 120 -49.94 -18.70 -57.87
CA LYS A 120 -48.91 -19.70 -58.24
C LYS A 120 -47.52 -19.31 -57.74
N TYR A 121 -47.21 -18.02 -57.69
CA TYR A 121 -45.98 -17.52 -57.09
C TYR A 121 -45.96 -17.69 -55.56
N GLU A 122 -47.08 -17.42 -54.89
CA GLU A 122 -47.23 -17.68 -53.44
C GLU A 122 -47.11 -19.18 -53.12
N GLU A 123 -47.68 -20.06 -53.96
CA GLU A 123 -47.49 -21.51 -53.88
C GLU A 123 -46.00 -21.89 -54.03
N CYS A 124 -45.30 -21.28 -55.00
CA CYS A 124 -43.87 -21.47 -55.18
C CYS A 124 -43.07 -21.09 -53.93
N ILE A 125 -43.34 -19.92 -53.32
CA ILE A 125 -42.69 -19.47 -52.08
C ILE A 125 -42.96 -20.45 -50.93
N SER A 126 -44.21 -20.87 -50.76
CA SER A 126 -44.59 -21.81 -49.70
C SER A 126 -43.85 -23.15 -49.84
N MET A 127 -43.75 -23.68 -51.05
CA MET A 127 -42.99 -24.91 -51.31
C MET A 127 -41.48 -24.74 -51.12
N HIS A 128 -40.92 -23.56 -51.43
CA HIS A 128 -39.53 -23.24 -51.12
C HIS A 128 -39.28 -23.24 -49.61
N LYS A 129 -40.17 -22.63 -48.83
CA LYS A 129 -40.10 -22.66 -47.36
C LYS A 129 -40.14 -24.08 -46.81
N GLN A 130 -41.00 -24.95 -47.36
CA GLN A 130 -41.03 -26.37 -46.98
C GLN A 130 -39.73 -27.10 -47.33
N PHE A 131 -39.10 -26.75 -48.45
CA PHE A 131 -37.78 -27.28 -48.83
C PHE A 131 -36.70 -26.85 -47.80
N ASP A 132 -36.68 -25.57 -47.44
CA ASP A 132 -35.72 -25.02 -46.48
C ASP A 132 -35.90 -25.62 -45.08
N GLU A 133 -37.14 -25.76 -44.61
CA GLU A 133 -37.44 -26.38 -43.30
C GLU A 133 -36.92 -27.81 -43.20
N LYS A 134 -37.07 -28.60 -44.27
CA LYS A 134 -36.58 -29.99 -44.32
C LYS A 134 -35.06 -30.11 -44.41
N THR A 135 -34.37 -29.07 -44.88
CA THR A 135 -32.91 -29.09 -45.08
C THR A 135 -32.14 -28.31 -44.01
N LYS A 136 -32.86 -27.51 -43.19
CA LYS A 136 -32.32 -26.60 -42.18
C LYS A 136 -31.30 -27.26 -41.25
N ASN A 137 -31.61 -28.44 -40.71
CA ASN A 137 -30.73 -29.08 -39.74
C ASN A 137 -29.42 -29.56 -40.37
N LEU A 138 -29.50 -30.24 -41.53
CA LEU A 138 -28.31 -30.69 -42.25
C LEU A 138 -27.44 -29.48 -42.64
N ASN A 139 -28.04 -28.48 -43.28
CA ASN A 139 -27.29 -27.31 -43.75
C ASN A 139 -26.66 -26.52 -42.60
N LYS A 140 -27.32 -26.43 -41.43
CA LYS A 140 -26.73 -25.83 -40.23
C LYS A 140 -25.46 -26.56 -39.82
N HIS A 141 -25.50 -27.88 -39.62
CA HIS A 141 -24.34 -28.65 -39.17
C HIS A 141 -23.24 -28.72 -40.24
N TRP A 142 -23.63 -28.81 -41.51
CA TRP A 142 -22.69 -28.80 -42.63
C TRP A 142 -21.90 -27.48 -42.71
N ASN A 143 -22.59 -26.35 -42.57
CA ASN A 143 -21.93 -25.05 -42.56
C ASN A 143 -21.02 -24.88 -41.33
N VAL A 144 -21.42 -25.40 -40.16
CA VAL A 144 -20.55 -25.41 -38.96
C VAL A 144 -19.27 -26.20 -39.24
N ILE A 145 -19.38 -27.38 -39.84
CA ILE A 145 -18.21 -28.20 -40.22
C ILE A 145 -17.30 -27.42 -41.18
N GLU A 146 -17.84 -26.89 -42.27
CA GLU A 146 -17.03 -26.13 -43.25
C GLU A 146 -16.33 -24.92 -42.61
N ILE A 147 -17.01 -24.18 -41.74
CA ILE A 147 -16.42 -23.02 -41.06
C ILE A 147 -15.33 -23.46 -40.06
N VAL A 148 -15.65 -24.41 -39.17
CA VAL A 148 -14.74 -24.84 -38.10
C VAL A 148 -13.51 -25.55 -38.68
N THR A 149 -13.66 -26.36 -39.72
CA THR A 149 -12.54 -27.02 -40.41
C THR A 149 -11.60 -25.99 -41.04
N ASN A 150 -12.15 -25.02 -41.78
CA ASN A 150 -11.34 -23.97 -42.41
C ASN A 150 -10.60 -23.11 -41.37
N GLU A 151 -11.27 -22.75 -40.28
CA GLU A 151 -10.67 -22.02 -39.16
C GLU A 151 -9.58 -22.85 -38.46
N SER A 152 -9.84 -24.13 -38.22
CA SER A 152 -8.88 -25.05 -37.63
C SER A 152 -7.60 -25.16 -38.47
N PHE A 153 -7.71 -25.37 -39.79
CA PHE A 153 -6.54 -25.39 -40.68
C PHE A 153 -5.82 -24.05 -40.74
N ARG A 154 -6.54 -22.93 -40.71
CA ARG A 154 -5.95 -21.59 -40.64
C ARG A 154 -5.11 -21.41 -39.38
N ILE A 155 -5.61 -21.87 -38.22
CA ILE A 155 -4.89 -21.80 -36.95
C ILE A 155 -3.69 -22.74 -36.98
N LEU A 156 -3.86 -24.00 -37.41
CA LEU A 156 -2.77 -24.99 -37.49
C LEU A 156 -1.61 -24.49 -38.36
N ARG A 157 -1.90 -23.88 -39.52
CA ARG A 157 -0.87 -23.29 -40.38
C ARG A 157 -0.11 -22.14 -39.70
N LYS A 158 -0.81 -21.29 -38.94
CA LYS A 158 -0.14 -20.22 -38.17
C LYS A 158 0.75 -20.79 -37.07
N ILE A 159 0.33 -21.88 -36.43
CA ILE A 159 1.16 -22.58 -35.43
C ILE A 159 2.41 -23.16 -36.11
N GLU A 160 2.26 -23.78 -37.28
CA GLU A 160 3.39 -24.29 -38.08
C GLU A 160 4.40 -23.19 -38.42
N GLU A 161 3.93 -22.07 -38.96
CA GLU A 161 4.75 -20.90 -39.28
C GLU A 161 5.45 -20.34 -38.03
N HIS A 162 4.77 -20.34 -36.88
CA HIS A 162 5.35 -19.88 -35.61
C HIS A 162 6.41 -20.84 -35.05
N LEU A 163 6.20 -22.16 -35.16
CA LEU A 163 7.18 -23.17 -34.75
C LEU A 163 8.45 -23.05 -35.59
N GLU A 164 8.32 -22.98 -36.92
CA GLU A 164 9.48 -22.86 -37.82
C GLU A 164 10.28 -21.57 -37.54
N LYS A 165 9.60 -20.44 -37.31
CA LYS A 165 10.25 -19.18 -36.94
C LYS A 165 11.06 -19.27 -35.64
N ASN A 166 10.57 -20.03 -34.66
CA ASN A 166 11.18 -20.16 -33.33
C ASN A 166 11.97 -21.46 -33.16
N LYS A 167 12.28 -22.18 -34.25
CA LYS A 167 12.95 -23.48 -34.20
C LYS A 167 14.22 -23.49 -33.37
N TYR A 168 15.06 -22.46 -33.53
CA TYR A 168 16.31 -22.31 -32.77
C TYR A 168 16.11 -21.98 -31.28
N CYS A 169 14.93 -21.48 -30.91
CA CYS A 169 14.56 -21.20 -29.52
C CYS A 169 13.88 -22.41 -28.84
N LEU A 170 13.49 -23.43 -29.62
CA LEU A 170 12.73 -24.60 -29.19
C LEU A 170 13.55 -25.91 -29.34
N ASN A 171 14.84 -25.87 -29.04
CA ASN A 171 15.78 -26.98 -29.29
C ASN A 171 15.35 -28.33 -28.69
N HIS A 172 14.62 -28.33 -27.58
CA HIS A 172 14.21 -29.53 -26.85
C HIS A 172 12.73 -29.89 -27.07
N SER A 173 11.90 -28.92 -27.46
CA SER A 173 10.45 -29.14 -27.63
C SER A 173 9.95 -29.13 -29.07
N TYR A 174 10.77 -28.68 -30.03
CA TYR A 174 10.36 -28.52 -31.43
C TYR A 174 9.74 -29.80 -32.02
N ASP A 175 10.42 -30.94 -31.90
CA ASP A 175 9.95 -32.21 -32.47
C ASP A 175 8.67 -32.70 -31.79
N TYR A 176 8.58 -32.53 -30.47
CA TYR A 176 7.39 -32.87 -29.70
C TYR A 176 6.18 -32.05 -30.14
N LEU A 177 6.32 -30.72 -30.24
CA LEU A 177 5.25 -29.82 -30.68
C LEU A 177 4.88 -30.06 -32.15
N THR A 178 5.86 -30.33 -33.01
CA THR A 178 5.61 -30.63 -34.42
C THR A 178 4.84 -31.94 -34.60
N ASN A 179 5.13 -32.96 -33.78
CA ASN A 179 4.40 -34.22 -33.79
C ASN A 179 2.95 -34.04 -33.30
N GLU A 180 2.73 -33.26 -32.25
CA GLU A 180 1.39 -32.92 -31.76
C GLU A 180 0.60 -32.12 -32.81
N LEU A 181 1.24 -31.15 -33.48
CA LEU A 181 0.65 -30.40 -34.60
C LEU A 181 0.20 -31.33 -35.74
N LYS A 182 1.06 -32.29 -36.14
CA LYS A 182 0.73 -33.28 -37.17
C LYS A 182 -0.46 -34.14 -36.77
N GLN A 183 -0.52 -34.58 -35.51
CA GLN A 183 -1.66 -35.34 -35.00
C GLN A 183 -2.95 -34.52 -35.07
N LEU A 184 -2.92 -33.26 -34.62
CA LEU A 184 -4.08 -32.37 -34.67
C LEU A 184 -4.55 -32.10 -36.11
N SER A 185 -3.61 -31.95 -37.05
CA SER A 185 -3.90 -31.79 -38.48
C SER A 185 -4.56 -33.05 -39.06
N ASN A 186 -3.99 -34.23 -38.81
CA ASN A 186 -4.54 -35.50 -39.27
C ASN A 186 -5.94 -35.74 -38.71
N THR A 187 -6.17 -35.48 -37.42
CA THR A 187 -7.51 -35.58 -36.82
C THR A 187 -8.50 -34.59 -37.44
N THR A 188 -8.06 -33.40 -37.85
CA THR A 188 -8.92 -32.42 -38.55
C THR A 188 -9.33 -32.93 -39.93
N ILE A 189 -8.38 -33.52 -40.68
CA ILE A 189 -8.65 -34.17 -41.98
C ILE A 189 -9.63 -35.33 -41.80
N GLU A 190 -9.38 -36.20 -40.83
CA GLU A 190 -10.23 -37.36 -40.53
C GLU A 190 -11.67 -36.95 -40.21
N TRP A 191 -11.87 -35.91 -39.39
CA TRP A 191 -13.23 -35.42 -39.09
C TRP A 191 -13.93 -34.80 -40.30
N GLU A 192 -13.19 -34.10 -41.16
CA GLU A 192 -13.72 -33.55 -42.41
C GLU A 192 -14.16 -34.64 -43.39
N GLU A 193 -13.41 -35.73 -43.48
CA GLU A 193 -13.77 -36.91 -44.29
C GLU A 193 -14.97 -37.65 -43.71
N ASN A 194 -15.02 -37.78 -42.38
CA ASN A 194 -16.07 -38.47 -41.64
C ASN A 194 -17.45 -37.80 -41.73
N LYS A 195 -17.54 -36.55 -42.21
CA LYS A 195 -18.83 -35.87 -42.48
C LYS A 195 -19.70 -36.60 -43.52
N LEU A 196 -19.08 -37.44 -44.38
CA LEU A 196 -19.77 -38.23 -45.38
C LEU A 196 -20.26 -39.59 -44.86
N ILE A 197 -19.67 -40.09 -43.77
CA ILE A 197 -19.85 -41.47 -43.31
C ILE A 197 -20.74 -41.52 -42.06
N HIS A 198 -20.59 -40.54 -41.15
CA HIS A 198 -21.27 -40.53 -39.85
C HIS A 198 -22.35 -39.45 -39.75
N LYS A 199 -23.15 -39.52 -38.67
CA LYS A 199 -24.20 -38.52 -38.41
C LYS A 199 -23.60 -37.12 -38.26
N ILE A 200 -24.12 -36.18 -39.05
CA ILE A 200 -23.57 -34.83 -39.22
C ILE A 200 -23.52 -34.01 -37.92
N ASP A 201 -24.48 -34.23 -37.02
CA ASP A 201 -24.59 -33.56 -35.72
C ASP A 201 -23.45 -34.00 -34.79
N SER A 202 -23.19 -35.31 -34.72
CA SER A 202 -22.07 -35.88 -33.98
C SER A 202 -20.72 -35.35 -34.48
N ILE A 203 -20.54 -35.30 -35.80
CA ILE A 203 -19.31 -34.79 -36.42
C ILE A 203 -19.10 -33.31 -36.11
N SER A 204 -20.16 -32.48 -36.23
CA SER A 204 -20.06 -31.06 -35.89
C SER A 204 -19.71 -30.82 -34.42
N ASN A 205 -20.22 -31.64 -33.50
CA ASN A 205 -19.88 -31.55 -32.07
C ASN A 205 -18.44 -31.99 -31.80
N ALA A 206 -17.98 -33.07 -32.43
CA ALA A 206 -16.61 -33.55 -32.32
C ALA A 206 -15.60 -32.51 -32.85
N LEU A 207 -15.89 -31.91 -34.01
CA LEU A 207 -15.08 -30.82 -34.59
C LEU A 207 -15.00 -29.60 -33.67
N ASN A 208 -16.11 -29.16 -33.08
CA ASN A 208 -16.10 -28.05 -32.12
C ASN A 208 -15.24 -28.34 -30.87
N GLN A 209 -15.20 -29.58 -30.39
CA GLN A 209 -14.33 -29.95 -29.27
C GLN A 209 -12.86 -30.05 -29.71
N HIS A 210 -12.61 -30.52 -30.93
CA HIS A 210 -11.28 -30.57 -31.52
C HIS A 210 -10.71 -29.17 -31.73
N GLU A 211 -11.51 -28.23 -32.22
CA GLU A 211 -11.14 -26.81 -32.35
C GLU A 211 -10.69 -26.21 -31.02
N LYS A 212 -11.37 -26.53 -29.91
CA LYS A 212 -10.93 -26.10 -28.57
C LYS A 212 -9.56 -26.66 -28.21
N ARG A 213 -9.27 -27.92 -28.57
CA ARG A 213 -7.94 -28.54 -28.36
C ARG A 213 -6.88 -27.83 -29.19
N ILE A 214 -7.15 -27.51 -30.46
CA ILE A 214 -6.25 -26.73 -31.32
C ILE A 214 -5.97 -25.36 -30.71
N ASN A 215 -6.99 -24.66 -30.20
CA ASN A 215 -6.82 -23.37 -29.55
C ASN A 215 -6.00 -23.45 -28.25
N ILE A 216 -6.18 -24.51 -27.45
CA ILE A 216 -5.36 -24.75 -26.26
C ILE A 216 -3.90 -25.03 -26.66
N PHE A 217 -3.70 -25.84 -27.69
CA PHE A 217 -2.38 -26.13 -28.24
C PHE A 217 -1.68 -24.87 -28.77
N ALA A 218 -2.41 -23.99 -29.45
CA ALA A 218 -1.88 -22.70 -29.90
C ALA A 218 -1.30 -21.87 -28.74
N ARG A 219 -2.02 -21.80 -27.60
CA ARG A 219 -1.54 -21.14 -26.38
C ARG A 219 -0.31 -21.84 -25.79
N LYS A 220 -0.32 -23.18 -25.78
CA LYS A 220 0.82 -23.99 -25.31
C LYS A 220 2.09 -23.65 -26.09
N VAL A 221 2.02 -23.59 -27.43
CA VAL A 221 3.16 -23.25 -28.29
C VAL A 221 3.73 -21.86 -27.97
N ASP A 222 2.86 -20.85 -27.82
CA ASP A 222 3.28 -19.48 -27.49
C ASP A 222 4.03 -19.41 -26.15
N HIS A 223 3.56 -20.13 -25.14
CA HIS A 223 4.22 -20.18 -23.83
C HIS A 223 5.52 -21.00 -23.83
N PHE A 224 5.60 -22.06 -24.65
CA PHE A 224 6.75 -22.97 -24.66
C PHE A 224 8.06 -22.28 -25.05
N VAL A 225 8.02 -21.27 -25.92
CA VAL A 225 9.20 -20.47 -26.28
C VAL A 225 9.84 -19.84 -25.03
N ASN A 226 9.02 -19.23 -24.17
CA ASN A 226 9.49 -18.57 -22.95
C ASN A 226 9.88 -19.57 -21.86
N ILE A 227 9.15 -20.68 -21.75
CA ILE A 227 9.43 -21.76 -20.80
C ILE A 227 10.79 -22.38 -21.10
N GLU A 228 11.05 -22.73 -22.36
CA GLU A 228 12.29 -23.37 -22.76
C GLU A 228 13.48 -22.41 -22.59
N TRP A 229 13.32 -21.15 -23.03
CA TRP A 229 14.35 -20.14 -22.81
C TRP A 229 14.68 -19.96 -21.31
N SER A 230 13.66 -19.89 -20.46
CA SER A 230 13.84 -19.76 -19.01
C SER A 230 14.55 -20.97 -18.41
N LEU A 231 14.13 -22.19 -18.76
CA LEU A 231 14.65 -23.42 -18.16
C LEU A 231 16.07 -23.77 -18.59
N PHE A 232 16.44 -23.48 -19.84
CA PHE A 232 17.69 -23.97 -20.42
C PHE A 232 18.74 -22.90 -20.65
N ASN A 233 18.36 -21.61 -20.68
CA ASN A 233 19.32 -20.52 -20.90
C ASN A 233 19.41 -19.61 -19.67
N HIS A 234 18.31 -18.95 -19.31
CA HIS A 234 18.36 -17.87 -18.32
C HIS A 234 18.51 -18.33 -16.87
N LEU A 235 17.69 -19.29 -16.40
CA LEU A 235 17.80 -19.80 -15.03
C LEU A 235 19.19 -20.41 -14.76
N PRO A 236 19.77 -21.25 -15.64
CA PRO A 236 21.13 -21.73 -15.46
C PRO A 236 22.18 -20.62 -15.29
N GLU A 237 22.10 -19.56 -16.10
CA GLU A 237 23.04 -18.43 -16.04
C GLU A 237 22.95 -17.70 -14.70
N ILE A 238 21.75 -17.28 -14.29
CA ILE A 238 21.58 -16.48 -13.06
C ILE A 238 21.85 -17.32 -11.81
N LEU A 239 21.49 -18.60 -11.81
CA LEU A 239 21.76 -19.51 -10.68
C LEU A 239 23.26 -19.81 -10.58
N SER A 240 23.94 -20.01 -11.71
CA SER A 240 25.40 -20.18 -11.73
C SER A 240 26.10 -18.96 -11.16
N LYS A 241 25.76 -17.75 -11.62
CA LYS A 241 26.32 -16.51 -11.09
C LYS A 241 26.13 -16.38 -9.59
N LEU A 242 24.88 -16.55 -9.11
CA LEU A 242 24.57 -16.44 -7.69
C LEU A 242 25.22 -17.55 -6.86
N SER A 243 25.50 -18.73 -7.45
CA SER A 243 26.19 -19.82 -6.76
C SER A 243 27.61 -19.45 -6.33
N PHE A 244 28.29 -18.54 -7.04
CA PHE A 244 29.59 -18.02 -6.65
C PHE A 244 29.49 -16.94 -5.57
N GLU A 245 28.47 -16.09 -5.66
CA GLU A 245 28.28 -14.91 -4.80
C GLU A 245 27.66 -15.27 -3.43
N THR A 246 26.69 -16.20 -3.40
CA THR A 246 25.96 -16.52 -2.18
C THR A 246 26.70 -17.47 -1.26
N LYS A 247 26.52 -17.28 0.06
CA LYS A 247 26.97 -18.22 1.09
C LYS A 247 25.97 -19.32 1.38
N ASP A 248 24.71 -19.14 1.01
CA ASP A 248 23.64 -20.11 1.28
C ASP A 248 23.70 -21.25 0.25
N LYS A 249 24.78 -22.04 0.30
CA LYS A 249 25.10 -23.07 -0.70
C LYS A 249 24.01 -24.14 -0.80
N LEU A 250 23.32 -24.41 0.30
CA LEU A 250 22.19 -25.34 0.32
C LEU A 250 20.99 -24.77 -0.45
N ALA A 251 20.59 -23.52 -0.18
CA ALA A 251 19.44 -22.90 -0.83
C ALA A 251 19.65 -22.77 -2.35
N ILE A 252 20.82 -22.33 -2.80
CA ILE A 252 21.10 -22.26 -4.24
C ILE A 252 21.14 -23.65 -4.89
N LYS A 253 21.69 -24.65 -4.19
CA LYS A 253 21.68 -26.04 -4.67
C LYS A 253 20.25 -26.56 -4.84
N GLN A 254 19.37 -26.31 -3.88
CA GLN A 254 17.95 -26.69 -3.98
C GLN A 254 17.27 -26.07 -5.20
N LEU A 255 17.58 -24.81 -5.53
CA LEU A 255 17.06 -24.17 -6.74
C LEU A 255 17.61 -24.77 -8.03
N ILE A 256 18.89 -25.15 -8.04
CA ILE A 256 19.51 -25.85 -9.17
C ILE A 256 18.86 -27.23 -9.35
N ASP A 257 18.77 -28.01 -8.27
CA ASP A 257 18.18 -29.35 -8.27
C ASP A 257 16.70 -29.30 -8.72
N GLU A 258 15.91 -28.34 -8.24
CA GLU A 258 14.52 -28.13 -8.65
C GLU A 258 14.40 -27.76 -10.13
N ARG A 259 15.27 -26.88 -10.63
CA ARG A 259 15.33 -26.52 -12.04
C ARG A 259 15.73 -27.72 -12.91
N GLU A 260 16.70 -28.53 -12.47
CA GLU A 260 17.13 -29.74 -13.19
C GLU A 260 16.02 -30.78 -13.24
N ASN A 261 15.35 -31.05 -12.12
CA ASN A 261 14.19 -31.93 -12.06
C ASN A 261 13.11 -31.45 -13.04
N LEU A 262 12.74 -30.17 -12.99
CA LEU A 262 11.75 -29.60 -13.89
C LEU A 262 12.17 -29.72 -15.36
N ALA A 263 13.45 -29.49 -15.69
CA ALA A 263 13.98 -29.62 -17.04
C ALA A 263 13.89 -31.05 -17.60
N THR A 264 13.79 -32.09 -16.76
CA THR A 264 13.61 -33.49 -17.22
C THR A 264 12.15 -33.86 -17.48
N GLU A 265 11.19 -33.26 -16.77
CA GLU A 265 9.79 -33.66 -16.82
C GLU A 265 8.86 -32.65 -17.49
N TRP A 266 9.33 -31.44 -17.80
CA TRP A 266 8.49 -30.31 -18.25
C TRP A 266 7.60 -30.61 -19.48
N LEU A 267 8.04 -31.47 -20.41
CA LEU A 267 7.24 -31.86 -21.58
C LEU A 267 6.04 -32.76 -21.22
N LYS A 268 6.09 -33.44 -20.08
CA LYS A 268 5.04 -34.37 -19.62
C LYS A 268 3.98 -33.66 -18.77
N LEU A 269 4.28 -32.47 -18.25
CA LEU A 269 3.41 -31.70 -17.38
C LEU A 269 2.56 -30.69 -18.17
N PRO A 270 1.40 -30.27 -17.64
CA PRO A 270 0.69 -29.11 -18.15
C PRO A 270 1.57 -27.86 -18.14
N TYR A 271 1.54 -27.06 -19.21
CA TYR A 271 2.42 -25.90 -19.36
C TYR A 271 2.22 -24.85 -18.25
N GLN A 272 0.99 -24.73 -17.73
CA GLN A 272 0.66 -23.83 -16.63
C GLN A 272 1.40 -24.23 -15.34
N ASP A 273 1.50 -25.52 -15.07
CA ASP A 273 2.19 -26.04 -13.88
C ASP A 273 3.70 -25.81 -13.99
N VAL A 274 4.27 -26.04 -15.18
CA VAL A 274 5.68 -25.74 -15.48
C VAL A 274 5.95 -24.24 -15.28
N GLN A 275 5.08 -23.38 -15.80
CA GLN A 275 5.22 -21.94 -15.68
C GLN A 275 5.17 -21.46 -14.23
N GLU A 276 4.25 -21.99 -13.41
CA GLU A 276 4.18 -21.65 -11.98
C GLU A 276 5.43 -22.10 -11.21
N ARG A 277 5.96 -23.30 -11.50
CA ARG A 277 7.23 -23.75 -10.89
C ARG A 277 8.41 -22.86 -11.29
N ILE A 278 8.50 -22.44 -12.56
CA ILE A 278 9.52 -21.49 -13.02
C ILE A 278 9.41 -20.15 -12.26
N LYS A 279 8.19 -19.60 -12.12
CA LYS A 279 7.96 -18.37 -11.36
C LYS A 279 8.41 -18.51 -9.92
N LYS A 280 8.14 -19.66 -9.28
CA LYS A 280 8.60 -19.95 -7.92
C LYS A 280 10.12 -19.93 -7.83
N ILE A 281 10.82 -20.61 -8.74
CA ILE A 281 12.30 -20.60 -8.80
C ILE A 281 12.81 -19.16 -8.92
N TYR A 282 12.21 -18.32 -9.79
CA TYR A 282 12.58 -16.91 -9.91
C TYR A 282 12.36 -16.10 -8.62
N ALA A 283 11.24 -16.32 -7.93
CA ALA A 283 10.93 -15.62 -6.68
C ALA A 283 11.90 -15.99 -5.56
N ASP A 284 12.23 -17.27 -5.45
CA ASP A 284 13.18 -17.78 -4.47
C ASP A 284 14.60 -17.29 -4.79
N TYR A 285 14.99 -17.31 -6.08
CA TYR A 285 16.23 -16.69 -6.56
C TYR A 285 16.32 -15.22 -6.17
N TYR A 286 15.28 -14.42 -6.44
CA TYR A 286 15.29 -12.99 -6.15
C TYR A 286 15.46 -12.71 -4.65
N THR A 287 14.76 -13.49 -3.82
CA THR A 287 14.88 -13.41 -2.36
C THR A 287 16.30 -13.73 -1.90
N LEU A 288 16.89 -14.80 -2.44
CA LEU A 288 18.26 -15.20 -2.12
C LEU A 288 19.29 -14.17 -2.60
N ASN A 289 19.13 -13.64 -3.81
CA ASN A 289 20.00 -12.60 -4.36
C ASN A 289 19.97 -11.33 -3.51
N LYS A 290 18.77 -10.88 -3.10
CA LYS A 290 18.61 -9.73 -2.21
C LYS A 290 19.27 -9.96 -0.85
N LYS A 291 19.12 -11.16 -0.27
CA LYS A 291 19.80 -11.55 0.97
C LYS A 291 21.32 -11.50 0.82
N THR A 292 21.85 -12.01 -0.30
CA THR A 292 23.30 -11.96 -0.60
C THR A 292 23.79 -10.51 -0.72
N ALA A 293 23.08 -9.65 -1.45
CA ALA A 293 23.43 -8.23 -1.60
C ALA A 293 23.42 -7.48 -0.26
N LEU A 294 22.35 -7.64 0.54
CA LEU A 294 22.27 -7.02 1.88
C LEU A 294 23.38 -7.50 2.82
N ASN A 295 23.75 -8.78 2.74
CA ASN A 295 24.88 -9.29 3.51
C ASN A 295 26.19 -8.64 3.07
N ALA A 296 26.41 -8.44 1.77
CA ALA A 296 27.61 -7.76 1.27
C ALA A 296 27.65 -6.30 1.75
N GLU A 297 26.56 -5.55 1.60
CA GLU A 297 26.43 -4.17 2.12
C GLU A 297 26.71 -4.10 3.62
N PHE A 298 26.17 -5.05 4.39
CA PHE A 298 26.41 -5.13 5.82
C PHE A 298 27.89 -5.36 6.15
N GLN A 299 28.56 -6.29 5.46
CA GLN A 299 29.99 -6.53 5.71
C GLN A 299 30.85 -5.32 5.34
N ASP A 300 30.52 -4.63 4.24
CA ASP A 300 31.21 -3.40 3.85
C ASP A 300 31.05 -2.30 4.91
N PHE A 301 29.82 -2.13 5.44
CA PHE A 301 29.58 -1.22 6.56
C PHE A 301 30.41 -1.60 7.79
N ILE A 302 30.43 -2.88 8.19
CA ILE A 302 31.24 -3.35 9.32
C ILE A 302 32.71 -3.05 9.09
N ASN A 303 33.25 -3.36 7.91
CA ASN A 303 34.66 -3.13 7.59
C ASN A 303 35.04 -1.64 7.72
N ASN A 304 34.13 -0.73 7.40
CA ASN A 304 34.36 0.70 7.51
C ASN A 304 34.26 1.22 8.96
N GLU A 305 33.33 0.68 9.76
CA GLU A 305 33.04 1.20 11.11
C GLU A 305 33.81 0.50 12.24
N LEU A 306 34.42 -0.66 11.97
CA LEU A 306 35.10 -1.45 13.00
C LEU A 306 36.24 -0.67 13.67
N GLU A 307 36.99 0.13 12.89
CA GLU A 307 38.04 0.99 13.44
C GLU A 307 37.46 2.07 14.39
N ASN A 308 36.31 2.65 14.05
CA ASN A 308 35.64 3.66 14.87
C ASN A 308 35.17 3.07 16.20
N ILE A 309 34.65 1.83 16.19
CA ILE A 309 34.25 1.12 17.41
C ILE A 309 35.47 0.86 18.30
N GLY A 310 36.58 0.45 17.71
CA GLY A 310 37.85 0.30 18.43
C GLY A 310 38.30 1.60 19.09
N LYS A 311 38.19 2.73 18.38
CA LYS A 311 38.47 4.07 18.94
C LYS A 311 37.54 4.40 20.10
N MET A 312 36.23 4.15 19.97
CA MET A 312 35.25 4.41 21.04
C MET A 312 35.53 3.59 22.31
N ILE A 313 35.87 2.30 22.18
CA ILE A 313 36.23 1.47 23.33
C ILE A 313 37.47 2.02 24.05
N ASN A 314 38.49 2.44 23.29
CA ASN A 314 39.70 3.05 23.86
C ASN A 314 39.40 4.41 24.53
N GLU A 315 38.53 5.24 23.95
CA GLU A 315 38.11 6.50 24.56
C GLU A 315 37.33 6.28 25.86
N LEU A 316 36.50 5.23 25.92
CA LEU A 316 35.80 4.84 27.15
C LEU A 316 36.77 4.39 28.24
N ASP A 317 37.78 3.58 27.89
CA ASP A 317 38.85 3.15 28.79
C ASP A 317 39.60 4.35 29.40
N GLN A 318 39.99 5.29 28.54
CA GLN A 318 40.65 6.52 28.98
C GLN A 318 39.76 7.34 29.92
N LYS A 319 38.51 7.60 29.54
CA LYS A 319 37.57 8.36 30.38
C LYS A 319 37.33 7.68 31.71
N LEU A 320 37.21 6.36 31.72
CA LEU A 320 37.07 5.59 32.96
C LEU A 320 38.29 5.70 33.85
N SER A 321 39.51 5.68 33.28
CA SER A 321 40.74 5.86 34.07
C SER A 321 40.85 7.25 34.73
N TYR A 322 40.29 8.29 34.10
CA TYR A 322 40.22 9.63 34.70
C TYR A 322 39.18 9.68 35.82
N ILE A 323 38.00 9.11 35.55
CA ILE A 323 36.88 9.14 36.50
C ILE A 323 37.13 8.21 37.69
N SER A 324 37.86 7.10 37.51
CA SER A 324 38.16 6.15 38.58
C SER A 324 38.96 6.79 39.72
N ILE A 325 39.83 7.76 39.42
CA ILE A 325 40.61 8.46 40.45
C ILE A 325 39.68 9.22 41.40
N ASP A 326 38.65 9.89 40.87
CA ASP A 326 37.69 10.67 41.67
C ASP A 326 36.55 9.81 42.24
N LEU A 327 36.15 8.74 41.54
CA LEU A 327 35.07 7.84 41.95
C LEU A 327 35.51 6.70 42.87
N ASP A 328 36.78 6.28 42.90
CA ASP A 328 37.22 5.19 43.80
C ASP A 328 37.05 5.59 45.27
N ASP A 329 37.29 6.86 45.59
CA ASP A 329 37.03 7.43 46.91
C ASP A 329 35.53 7.45 47.26
N PHE A 330 34.65 7.36 46.27
CA PHE A 330 33.19 7.42 46.42
C PHE A 330 32.52 6.03 46.37
N ASP A 331 32.89 5.16 45.43
CA ASP A 331 32.34 3.81 45.22
C ASP A 331 33.29 2.93 44.39
N SER A 332 34.34 2.41 45.03
CA SER A 332 35.35 1.53 44.39
C SER A 332 34.79 0.23 43.81
N ASN A 333 33.67 -0.26 44.35
CA ASN A 333 32.98 -1.45 43.81
C ASN A 333 32.39 -1.16 42.43
N PHE A 334 31.84 0.03 42.23
CA PHE A 334 31.33 0.45 40.92
C PHE A 334 32.45 0.53 39.88
N VAL A 335 33.56 1.19 40.23
CA VAL A 335 34.73 1.34 39.35
C VAL A 335 35.26 -0.04 38.93
N THR A 336 35.47 -0.94 39.90
CA THR A 336 35.96 -2.30 39.63
C THR A 336 35.03 -3.06 38.69
N LYS A 337 33.71 -2.98 38.91
CA LYS A 337 32.71 -3.63 38.07
C LYS A 337 32.71 -3.10 36.63
N ILE A 338 32.76 -1.78 36.45
CA ILE A 338 32.75 -1.16 35.13
C ILE A 338 34.04 -1.48 34.37
N SER A 339 35.20 -1.49 35.04
CA SER A 339 36.47 -1.91 34.44
C SER A 339 36.44 -3.36 33.96
N GLN A 340 35.78 -4.26 34.70
CA GLN A 340 35.58 -5.65 34.27
C GLN A 340 34.65 -5.75 33.06
N GLU A 341 33.52 -5.04 33.06
CA GLU A 341 32.59 -4.99 31.92
C GLU A 341 33.28 -4.43 30.66
N LEU A 342 34.09 -3.38 30.80
CA LEU A 342 34.87 -2.82 29.70
C LEU A 342 35.91 -3.81 29.15
N LEU A 343 36.60 -4.54 30.03
CA LEU A 343 37.55 -5.58 29.61
C LEU A 343 36.85 -6.71 28.85
N GLN A 344 35.64 -7.08 29.25
CA GLN A 344 34.81 -8.03 28.50
C GLN A 344 34.44 -7.49 27.11
N LEU A 345 34.03 -6.21 27.00
CA LEU A 345 33.73 -5.58 25.72
C LEU A 345 34.96 -5.51 24.81
N ARG A 346 36.14 -5.22 25.37
CA ARG A 346 37.39 -5.23 24.62
C ARG A 346 37.74 -6.61 24.10
N ASN A 347 37.59 -7.65 24.93
CA ASN A 347 37.80 -9.04 24.49
C ASN A 347 36.80 -9.47 23.41
N GLN A 348 35.55 -9.03 23.51
CA GLN A 348 34.52 -9.26 22.48
C GLN A 348 34.91 -8.56 21.17
N TYR A 349 35.30 -7.28 21.24
CA TYR A 349 35.76 -6.52 20.08
C TYR A 349 37.00 -7.15 19.43
N ASP A 350 38.01 -7.55 20.21
CA ASP A 350 39.22 -8.16 19.67
C ASP A 350 38.94 -9.51 19.00
N SER A 351 38.02 -10.30 19.58
CA SER A 351 37.56 -11.55 18.98
C SER A 351 36.81 -11.28 17.67
N PHE A 352 35.92 -10.28 17.67
CA PHE A 352 35.18 -9.83 16.49
C PHE A 352 36.11 -9.34 15.38
N ASN A 353 37.10 -8.52 15.70
CA ASN A 353 38.10 -8.00 14.77
C ASN A 353 38.97 -9.12 14.18
N LYS A 354 39.41 -10.07 15.01
CA LYS A 354 40.15 -11.26 14.53
C LYS A 354 39.30 -12.11 13.59
N ALA A 355 38.03 -12.36 13.94
CA ALA A 355 37.10 -13.09 13.09
C ALA A 355 36.88 -12.38 11.75
N ASN A 356 36.72 -11.06 11.78
CA ASN A 356 36.58 -10.25 10.57
C ASN A 356 37.82 -10.36 9.67
N LYS A 357 39.02 -10.22 10.23
CA LYS A 357 40.28 -10.34 9.47
C LYS A 357 40.53 -11.73 8.89
N ALA A 358 40.13 -12.79 9.60
CA ALA A 358 40.36 -14.17 9.18
C ALA A 358 39.34 -14.65 8.14
N ASN A 359 38.06 -14.33 8.35
CA ASN A 359 36.95 -14.89 7.57
C ASN A 359 36.27 -13.86 6.64
N GLY A 360 36.69 -12.59 6.70
CA GLY A 360 36.11 -11.46 5.96
C GLY A 360 34.66 -11.19 6.31
N ASN A 361 34.15 -11.78 7.39
CA ASN A 361 32.73 -11.88 7.66
C ASN A 361 32.41 -11.99 9.14
N VAL A 362 31.45 -11.18 9.59
CA VAL A 362 31.03 -11.16 10.99
C VAL A 362 29.51 -11.21 11.13
N SER A 363 29.04 -11.75 12.26
CA SER A 363 27.62 -11.90 12.53
C SER A 363 26.98 -10.56 12.93
N LEU A 364 25.82 -10.26 12.34
CA LEU A 364 24.99 -9.13 12.75
C LEU A 364 24.65 -9.19 14.25
N MET A 365 24.36 -10.39 14.75
CA MET A 365 23.98 -10.59 16.15
C MET A 365 25.15 -10.30 17.10
N GLU A 366 26.37 -10.68 16.72
CA GLU A 366 27.59 -10.37 17.50
C GLU A 366 27.82 -8.86 17.54
N MET A 367 27.67 -8.18 16.40
CA MET A 367 27.79 -6.72 16.31
C MET A 367 26.74 -5.99 17.16
N GLN A 368 25.47 -6.41 17.07
CA GLN A 368 24.39 -5.85 17.88
C GLN A 368 24.66 -6.02 19.37
N THR A 369 25.17 -7.19 19.77
CA THR A 369 25.54 -7.47 21.17
C THR A 369 26.66 -6.53 21.64
N LEU A 370 27.70 -6.34 20.82
CA LEU A 370 28.81 -5.43 21.13
C LEU A 370 28.32 -3.98 21.29
N LEU A 371 27.55 -3.47 20.33
CA LEU A 371 27.02 -2.10 20.39
C LEU A 371 26.09 -1.90 21.59
N HIS A 372 25.22 -2.87 21.87
CA HIS A 372 24.34 -2.82 23.02
C HIS A 372 25.13 -2.76 24.33
N GLY A 373 26.16 -3.59 24.47
CA GLY A 373 27.02 -3.57 25.66
C GLY A 373 27.77 -2.24 25.84
N ILE A 374 28.25 -1.62 24.76
CA ILE A 374 28.84 -0.27 24.80
C ILE A 374 27.81 0.76 25.31
N MET A 375 26.60 0.75 24.75
CA MET A 375 25.53 1.67 25.16
C MET A 375 25.12 1.49 26.63
N GLU A 376 25.00 0.25 27.10
CA GLU A 376 24.68 -0.04 28.50
C GLU A 376 25.78 0.45 29.44
N LEU A 377 27.05 0.25 29.09
CA LEU A 377 28.18 0.74 29.89
C LEU A 377 28.16 2.25 30.03
N ILE A 378 27.99 2.97 28.91
CA ILE A 378 27.87 4.44 28.89
C ILE A 378 26.73 4.90 29.79
N LYS A 379 25.57 4.24 29.69
CA LYS A 379 24.40 4.58 30.51
C LYS A 379 24.69 4.41 32.00
N LYS A 380 25.26 3.27 32.43
CA LYS A 380 25.62 3.01 33.83
C LYS A 380 26.59 4.06 34.36
N CYS A 381 27.58 4.47 33.57
CA CYS A 381 28.52 5.53 33.92
C CYS A 381 27.82 6.88 34.11
N ASN A 382 26.97 7.28 33.16
CA ASN A 382 26.23 8.54 33.25
C ASN A 382 25.31 8.59 34.48
N ASP A 383 24.56 7.52 34.73
CA ASP A 383 23.67 7.41 35.90
C ASP A 383 24.47 7.59 37.22
N LYS A 384 25.67 7.00 37.30
CA LYS A 384 26.52 7.11 38.50
C LYS A 384 27.11 8.51 38.67
N ILE A 385 27.56 9.13 37.59
CA ILE A 385 28.09 10.50 37.58
C ILE A 385 27.01 11.49 38.03
N GLU A 386 25.77 11.31 37.59
CA GLU A 386 24.65 12.15 38.02
C GLU A 386 24.43 12.06 39.54
N ILE A 387 24.42 10.85 40.10
CA ILE A 387 24.31 10.63 41.56
C ILE A 387 25.48 11.28 42.31
N PHE A 388 26.70 11.10 41.83
CA PHE A 388 27.90 11.71 42.43
C PHE A 388 27.82 13.24 42.45
N ASN A 389 27.41 13.84 41.32
CA ASN A 389 27.28 15.29 41.22
C ASN A 389 26.23 15.82 42.20
N LEU A 390 25.05 15.18 42.28
CA LEU A 390 24.00 15.54 43.22
C LEU A 390 24.48 15.43 44.69
N ASP A 391 25.20 14.36 45.03
CA ASP A 391 25.77 14.17 46.36
C ASP A 391 26.77 15.27 46.73
N THR A 392 27.65 15.62 45.80
CA THR A 392 28.68 16.65 45.96
C THR A 392 28.06 18.04 46.14
N TYR A 393 27.09 18.41 45.30
CA TYR A 393 26.34 19.67 45.45
C TYR A 393 25.63 19.74 46.81
N GLN A 394 25.02 18.64 47.26
CA GLN A 394 24.34 18.58 48.55
C GLN A 394 25.31 18.76 49.73
N LYS A 395 26.50 18.14 49.69
CA LYS A 395 27.56 18.31 50.70
C LYS A 395 28.03 19.77 50.77
N ASN A 396 28.29 20.40 49.62
CA ASN A 396 28.72 21.80 49.53
C ASN A 396 27.66 22.76 50.08
N TYR A 397 26.39 22.56 49.70
CA TYR A 397 25.28 23.35 50.22
C TYR A 397 25.14 23.21 51.74
N ASN A 398 25.21 21.98 52.27
CA ASN A 398 25.13 21.74 53.70
C ASN A 398 26.28 22.40 54.48
N ALA A 399 27.50 22.39 53.94
CA ALA A 399 28.64 23.08 54.53
C ALA A 399 28.42 24.60 54.62
N TYR A 400 27.94 25.20 53.51
CA TYR A 400 27.58 26.62 53.46
C TYR A 400 26.47 26.96 54.46
N TYR A 401 25.40 26.16 54.49
CA TYR A 401 24.27 26.36 55.39
C TYR A 401 24.69 26.26 56.87
N LEU A 402 25.53 25.30 57.23
CA LEU A 402 26.07 25.19 58.60
C LEU A 402 26.91 26.41 58.99
N LYS A 403 27.74 26.93 58.08
CA LYS A 403 28.54 28.15 58.31
C LYS A 403 27.66 29.38 58.56
N ILE A 404 26.53 29.50 57.84
CA ILE A 404 25.53 30.55 58.09
C ILE A 404 24.96 30.42 59.50
N LEU A 405 24.54 29.21 59.88
CA LEU A 405 23.95 28.98 61.20
C LEU A 405 24.92 29.27 62.34
N GLU A 406 26.20 28.92 62.17
CA GLU A 406 27.26 29.27 63.11
C GLU A 406 27.39 30.79 63.25
N THR A 407 27.46 31.50 62.12
CA THR A 407 27.54 32.97 62.09
C THR A 407 26.36 33.62 62.82
N TRP A 408 25.13 33.14 62.57
CA TRP A 408 23.95 33.67 63.23
C TRP A 408 23.86 33.29 64.70
N SER A 409 24.33 32.10 65.09
CA SER A 409 24.38 31.69 66.50
C SER A 409 25.31 32.60 67.29
N LEU A 410 26.48 32.93 66.74
CA LEU A 410 27.40 33.92 67.32
C LEU A 410 26.77 35.31 67.36
N LYS A 411 26.10 35.72 66.29
CA LYS A 411 25.42 37.03 66.25
C LYS A 411 24.33 37.14 67.32
N ILE A 412 23.55 36.08 67.55
CA ILE A 412 22.60 36.00 68.67
C ILE A 412 23.35 36.19 69.99
N GLN A 413 24.43 35.44 70.22
CA GLN A 413 25.23 35.51 71.45
C GLN A 413 25.77 36.93 71.71
N PHE A 414 26.23 37.65 70.69
CA PHE A 414 26.76 39.01 70.85
C PHE A 414 25.68 40.08 70.97
N VAL A 415 24.61 39.98 70.18
CA VAL A 415 23.57 41.02 70.14
C VAL A 415 22.66 40.95 71.36
N GLN A 416 22.39 39.75 71.90
CA GLN A 416 21.44 39.54 72.99
C GLN A 416 21.70 40.47 74.18
N SER A 417 22.97 40.68 74.56
CA SER A 417 23.33 41.48 75.73
C SER A 417 22.92 42.94 75.59
N THR A 418 22.81 43.43 74.35
CA THR A 418 22.47 44.82 74.02
C THR A 418 20.98 45.04 73.80
N VAL A 419 20.18 43.97 73.66
CA VAL A 419 18.75 44.05 73.29
C VAL A 419 17.80 43.23 74.17
N LEU A 420 18.29 42.36 75.04
CA LEU A 420 17.47 41.54 75.94
C LEU A 420 17.86 41.75 77.40
N GLU A 421 16.87 41.75 78.30
CA GLU A 421 17.10 41.72 79.75
C GLU A 421 17.89 40.45 80.11
N GLN A 422 18.91 40.58 80.95
CA GLN A 422 19.74 39.45 81.34
C GLN A 422 19.01 38.65 82.42
N SER A 423 18.72 37.39 82.12
CA SER A 423 18.16 36.42 83.06
C SER A 423 18.96 35.12 83.02
N LEU A 424 18.93 34.37 84.12
CA LEU A 424 19.56 33.04 84.19
C LEU A 424 19.04 32.09 83.10
N GLU A 425 17.75 32.20 82.76
CA GLU A 425 17.13 31.41 81.69
C GLU A 425 17.73 31.73 80.32
N LEU A 426 17.91 33.03 80.00
CA LEU A 426 18.50 33.45 78.74
C LEU A 426 19.96 33.00 78.62
N GLU A 427 20.75 33.14 79.68
CA GLU A 427 22.14 32.65 79.69
C GLU A 427 22.21 31.14 79.47
N ASN A 428 21.30 30.38 80.08
CA ASN A 428 21.21 28.94 79.88
C ASN A 428 20.81 28.58 78.45
N ASP A 429 19.82 29.25 77.87
CA ASP A 429 19.43 29.04 76.47
C ASP A 429 20.58 29.34 75.50
N ILE A 430 21.36 30.41 75.75
CA ILE A 430 22.54 30.75 74.93
C ILE A 430 23.64 29.70 75.07
N LYS A 431 23.93 29.22 76.28
CA LYS A 431 24.88 28.10 76.48
C LYS A 431 24.39 26.84 75.75
N LEU A 432 23.11 26.51 75.86
CA LEU A 432 22.49 25.38 75.18
C LEU A 432 22.55 25.51 73.65
N LEU A 433 22.41 26.71 73.11
CA LEU A 433 22.56 26.98 71.68
C LEU A 433 23.95 26.57 71.19
N ILE A 434 25.01 27.04 71.87
CA ILE A 434 26.40 26.77 71.49
C ILE A 434 26.73 25.27 71.64
N VAL A 435 26.34 24.65 72.75
CA VAL A 435 26.56 23.22 72.97
C VAL A 435 25.84 22.37 71.92
N SER A 436 24.61 22.75 71.56
CA SER A 436 23.84 22.03 70.54
C SER A 436 24.41 22.22 69.13
N LEU A 437 24.93 23.41 68.81
CA LEU A 437 25.63 23.67 67.56
C LEU A 437 26.88 22.79 67.41
N LEU A 438 27.68 22.65 68.48
CA LEU A 438 28.87 21.78 68.46
C LEU A 438 28.52 20.31 68.19
N LYS A 439 27.40 19.82 68.74
CA LYS A 439 26.90 18.46 68.46
C LYS A 439 26.52 18.30 66.99
N VAL A 440 25.81 19.29 66.42
CA VAL A 440 25.48 19.29 64.98
C VAL A 440 26.73 19.35 64.10
N LYS A 441 27.76 20.13 64.49
CA LYS A 441 29.05 20.17 63.77
C LYS A 441 29.75 18.81 63.78
N LYS A 442 29.75 18.12 64.92
CA LYS A 442 30.32 16.77 65.03
C LYS A 442 29.59 15.76 64.15
N ASP A 443 28.25 15.77 64.14
CA ASP A 443 27.44 14.91 63.26
C ASP A 443 27.73 15.20 61.78
N PHE A 444 27.93 16.48 61.44
CA PHE A 444 28.30 16.93 60.10
C PHE A 444 29.72 16.51 59.71
N GLU A 445 30.70 16.56 60.61
CA GLU A 445 32.08 16.18 60.29
C GLU A 445 32.21 14.73 59.83
N GLN A 446 31.38 13.83 60.38
CA GLN A 446 31.37 12.40 60.06
C GLN A 446 30.72 12.09 58.71
N SER A 447 29.65 12.80 58.34
CA SER A 447 28.82 12.47 57.16
C SER A 447 28.92 13.49 56.03
N LYS A 448 29.47 14.67 56.31
CA LYS A 448 29.43 15.89 55.47
C LYS A 448 28.00 16.27 55.03
N LYS A 449 26.97 15.78 55.73
CA LYS A 449 25.57 16.05 55.46
C LYS A 449 24.82 16.41 56.74
N ILE A 450 23.85 17.31 56.61
CA ILE A 450 22.96 17.63 57.73
C ILE A 450 21.79 16.65 57.71
N ASN A 451 21.62 15.90 58.79
CA ASN A 451 20.43 15.10 58.99
C ASN A 451 19.34 15.92 59.69
N PHE A 452 18.44 16.49 58.89
CA PHE A 452 17.31 17.30 59.39
C PHE A 452 16.33 16.55 60.30
N LYS A 453 16.38 15.21 60.32
CA LYS A 453 15.55 14.39 61.21
C LYS A 453 16.27 14.01 62.51
N SER A 454 17.55 14.35 62.66
CA SER A 454 18.32 13.96 63.83
C SER A 454 17.82 14.68 65.09
N LYS A 455 17.93 13.99 66.23
CA LYS A 455 17.59 14.56 67.53
C LYS A 455 18.44 15.81 67.84
N ASN A 456 19.72 15.76 67.52
CA ASN A 456 20.66 16.88 67.71
C ASN A 456 20.26 18.09 66.86
N TRP A 457 19.91 17.88 65.58
CA TRP A 457 19.45 18.94 64.68
C TRP A 457 18.18 19.60 65.21
N ASN A 458 17.15 18.80 65.52
CA ASN A 458 15.87 19.32 66.00
C ASN A 458 16.03 20.11 67.30
N HIS A 459 16.88 19.62 68.22
CA HIS A 459 17.16 20.33 69.46
C HIS A 459 17.86 21.67 69.21
N PHE A 460 18.93 21.69 68.41
CA PHE A 460 19.62 22.91 68.01
C PHE A 460 18.67 23.90 67.33
N TYR A 461 17.92 23.43 66.32
CA TYR A 461 17.05 24.27 65.51
C TYR A 461 15.95 24.94 66.34
N ASN A 462 15.37 24.23 67.31
CA ASN A 462 14.35 24.78 68.20
C ASN A 462 14.91 25.89 69.09
N ILE A 463 16.08 25.67 69.70
CA ILE A 463 16.74 26.68 70.55
C ILE A 463 17.16 27.89 69.71
N PHE A 464 17.82 27.64 68.57
CA PHE A 464 18.22 28.68 67.62
C PHE A 464 17.03 29.53 67.20
N THR A 465 15.93 28.90 66.78
CA THR A 465 14.74 29.62 66.30
C THR A 465 14.09 30.45 67.41
N LYS A 466 13.99 29.90 68.63
CA LYS A 466 13.48 30.63 69.80
C LYS A 466 14.31 31.90 70.05
N LEU A 467 15.62 31.74 70.19
CA LEU A 467 16.54 32.83 70.51
C LEU A 467 16.68 33.84 69.37
N PHE A 468 16.67 33.37 68.12
CA PHE A 468 16.71 34.22 66.94
C PHE A 468 15.49 35.12 66.89
N LYS A 469 14.27 34.55 66.98
CA LYS A 469 13.02 35.33 66.97
C LYS A 469 13.00 36.35 68.10
N MET A 470 13.39 35.94 69.30
CA MET A 470 13.40 36.81 70.48
C MET A 470 14.42 37.97 70.34
N THR A 471 15.68 37.65 70.06
CA THR A 471 16.77 38.62 69.90
C THR A 471 16.49 39.57 68.73
N PHE A 472 16.07 39.02 67.58
CA PHE A 472 15.86 39.82 66.38
C PHE A 472 14.64 40.71 66.50
N LYS A 473 13.54 40.24 67.12
CA LYS A 473 12.37 41.08 67.43
C LYS A 473 12.79 42.28 68.29
N ALA A 474 13.52 42.04 69.37
CA ALA A 474 13.98 43.10 70.27
C ALA A 474 14.93 44.08 69.57
N TYR A 475 15.88 43.56 68.78
CA TYR A 475 16.78 44.37 67.96
C TYR A 475 16.03 45.25 66.95
N LEU A 476 15.03 44.69 66.26
CA LEU A 476 14.21 45.41 65.30
C LEU A 476 13.45 46.55 65.98
N TYR A 477 12.77 46.28 67.10
CA TYR A 477 12.06 47.31 67.85
C TYR A 477 12.99 48.40 68.38
N LYS A 478 14.18 48.03 68.85
CA LYS A 478 15.21 49.00 69.25
C LYS A 478 15.55 49.93 68.09
N LYS A 479 15.86 49.36 66.92
CA LYS A 479 16.23 50.13 65.71
C LYS A 479 15.08 51.01 65.21
N MET A 480 13.86 50.46 65.18
CA MET A 480 12.67 51.21 64.79
C MET A 480 12.39 52.37 65.75
N THR A 481 12.59 52.17 67.07
CA THR A 481 12.41 53.23 68.06
C THR A 481 13.50 54.29 67.96
N GLU A 482 14.77 53.89 67.82
CA GLU A 482 15.90 54.80 67.55
C GLU A 482 15.62 55.69 66.33
N GLU A 483 15.23 55.07 65.22
CA GLU A 483 14.91 55.78 63.97
C GLU A 483 13.70 56.71 64.12
N LEU A 484 12.65 56.27 64.83
CA LEU A 484 11.47 57.08 65.08
C LEU A 484 11.77 58.26 66.02
N MET A 485 12.66 58.08 67.01
CA MET A 485 13.13 59.16 67.88
C MET A 485 13.91 60.22 67.08
N LEU A 486 14.78 59.80 66.16
CA LEU A 486 15.50 60.71 65.26
C LEU A 486 14.52 61.52 64.39
N LYS A 487 13.55 60.86 63.77
CA LYS A 487 12.55 61.50 62.90
C LYS A 487 11.53 62.38 63.63
N SER A 488 11.43 62.25 64.95
CA SER A 488 10.49 63.04 65.76
C SER A 488 11.17 64.18 66.51
N MET A 489 12.46 64.44 66.28
CA MET A 489 13.20 65.49 66.98
C MET A 489 12.61 66.89 66.81
N HIS A 490 12.00 67.21 65.67
CA HIS A 490 11.43 68.54 65.42
C HIS A 490 10.20 68.85 66.29
N TYR A 491 9.51 67.83 66.82
CA TYR A 491 8.39 68.01 67.75
C TYR A 491 8.81 68.41 69.17
N ARG A 492 10.12 68.48 69.47
CA ARG A 492 10.63 68.86 70.80
C ARG A 492 10.51 70.35 71.10
N PHE A 493 10.49 71.20 70.07
CA PHE A 493 10.43 72.65 70.24
C PHE A 493 9.04 73.06 70.74
N ASN A 494 9.00 73.67 71.94
CA ASN A 494 7.79 74.16 72.61
C ASN A 494 6.69 73.11 72.92
N ASN A 495 7.02 71.82 73.00
CA ASN A 495 6.07 70.77 73.40
C ASN A 495 6.53 70.03 74.68
N PRO A 496 6.12 70.50 75.87
CA PRO A 496 6.47 69.87 77.16
C PRO A 496 6.00 68.41 77.26
N ASP A 497 4.79 68.12 76.78
CA ASP A 497 4.18 66.78 76.83
C ASP A 497 4.99 65.77 76.01
N PHE A 498 5.51 66.18 74.84
CA PHE A 498 6.37 65.35 74.02
C PHE A 498 7.73 65.09 74.69
N ASN A 499 8.28 66.08 75.40
CA ASN A 499 9.52 65.92 76.15
C ASN A 499 9.33 64.95 77.33
N GLU A 500 8.21 65.00 78.04
CA GLU A 500 7.88 64.04 79.10
C GLU A 500 7.68 62.61 78.54
N LEU A 501 7.00 62.49 77.39
CA LEU A 501 6.86 61.22 76.68
C LEU A 501 8.23 60.64 76.29
N LEU A 502 9.16 61.46 75.80
CA LEU A 502 10.52 61.01 75.46
C LEU A 502 11.31 60.55 76.69
N ILE A 503 11.10 61.13 77.87
CA ILE A 503 11.68 60.63 79.12
C ILE A 503 11.16 59.22 79.41
N SER A 504 9.85 59.00 79.24
CA SER A 504 9.23 57.69 79.41
C SER A 504 9.74 56.68 78.38
N VAL A 505 9.78 57.04 77.08
CA VAL A 505 10.34 56.20 76.00
C VAL A 505 11.80 55.83 76.30
N ASN A 506 12.64 56.79 76.71
CA ASN A 506 14.04 56.52 77.09
C ASN A 506 14.15 55.59 78.31
N LYS A 507 13.23 55.68 79.27
CA LYS A 507 13.16 54.74 80.40
C LYS A 507 12.88 53.32 79.92
N HIS A 508 11.89 53.13 79.03
CA HIS A 508 11.58 51.83 78.43
C HIS A 508 12.75 51.31 77.57
N MET A 509 13.42 52.18 76.80
CA MET A 509 14.63 51.83 76.02
C MET A 509 15.78 51.33 76.91
N ARG A 510 16.05 52.01 78.04
CA ARG A 510 17.07 51.58 79.02
C ARG A 510 16.71 50.26 79.69
N ALA A 511 15.43 50.05 79.98
CA ALA A 511 14.89 48.80 80.49
C ALA A 511 14.80 47.70 79.41
N LYS A 512 15.24 47.95 78.17
CA LYS A 512 15.17 46.99 77.04
C LYS A 512 13.74 46.55 76.65
N LYS A 513 12.73 47.32 77.07
CA LYS A 513 11.32 47.15 76.68
C LYS A 513 11.04 47.92 75.38
N PHE A 514 11.71 47.50 74.30
CA PHE A 514 11.77 48.24 73.04
C PHE A 514 10.44 48.31 72.29
N ASP A 515 9.60 47.28 72.41
CA ASP A 515 8.28 47.24 71.78
C ASP A 515 7.29 48.19 72.47
N GLU A 516 7.33 48.27 73.80
CA GLU A 516 6.60 49.27 74.59
C GLU A 516 7.08 50.69 74.24
N ALA A 517 8.41 50.90 74.21
CA ALA A 517 9.01 52.18 73.83
C ALA A 517 8.57 52.63 72.43
N PHE A 518 8.61 51.71 71.45
CA PHE A 518 8.13 51.97 70.09
C PHE A 518 6.64 52.31 70.08
N SER A 519 5.82 51.53 70.77
CA SER A 519 4.36 51.68 70.77
C SER A 519 3.93 53.02 71.39
N LEU A 520 4.57 53.42 72.49
CA LEU A 520 4.36 54.73 73.12
C LEU A 520 4.68 55.87 72.14
N LEU A 521 5.87 55.83 71.53
CA LEU A 521 6.31 56.86 70.60
C LEU A 521 5.45 56.91 69.33
N ALA A 522 5.13 55.75 68.75
CA ALA A 522 4.30 55.64 67.56
C ALA A 522 2.85 56.09 67.79
N THR A 523 2.27 55.81 68.97
CA THR A 523 0.92 56.25 69.33
C THR A 523 0.85 57.76 69.51
N CYS A 524 1.87 58.35 70.15
CA CYS A 524 1.99 59.80 70.27
C CYS A 524 2.09 60.46 68.89
N MET A 525 2.94 59.95 68.00
CA MET A 525 3.08 60.45 66.62
C MET A 525 1.78 60.33 65.80
N LYS A 526 0.97 59.29 66.04
CA LYS A 526 -0.37 59.15 65.43
C LYS A 526 -1.38 60.17 65.98
N LYS A 527 -1.36 60.45 67.29
CA LYS A 527 -2.23 61.46 67.92
C LYS A 527 -1.80 62.89 67.58
N GLY A 528 -0.49 63.14 67.41
CA GLY A 528 0.06 64.41 66.96
C GLY A 528 -0.51 64.87 65.63
N LYS A 529 -0.82 63.96 64.69
CA LYS A 529 -1.54 64.32 63.45
C LYS A 529 -2.95 64.90 63.65
N LYS A 530 -3.57 64.76 64.83
CA LYS A 530 -4.85 65.40 65.17
C LYS A 530 -4.70 66.77 65.87
N TYR A 531 -3.50 67.14 66.31
CA TYR A 531 -3.24 68.35 67.08
C TYR A 531 -2.04 69.18 66.55
N VAL A 532 -1.54 68.84 65.37
CA VAL A 532 -0.59 69.67 64.60
C VAL A 532 -1.40 70.42 63.54
N GLN A 533 -1.73 71.67 63.84
CA GLN A 533 -1.83 72.71 62.82
C GLN A 533 -0.43 73.22 62.51
#